data_AF-A0A1B1TR36-F1
#
_entry.id   AF-A0A1B1TR36-F1
#
_cell.length_a   1.000
_cell.length_b   1.000
_cell.length_c   1.000
_cell.angle_alpha   90.00
_cell.angle_beta   90.00
_cell.angle_gamma   90.00
#
_symmetry.space_group_name_H-M   'P 1'
#
loop_
_entity.id
_entity.type
_entity.pdbx_description
1 polymer ?
#
loop_
_entity_poly.entity_id
_entity_poly.type
_entity_poly.pdbx_seq_one_letter_code
_entity_poly.pdbx_strand_id
1 'polypeptide(L)'
;MLETLDQQRWWVQRWLELLDSYRFKKRLERARIYAKAGNVLQIDFVEAQAIALVQGSEPEPYRVSLKLEPFSDEAWGYVVESLAQKALFSAQLLAGEMPAAIEQVFTENGLNLFPFTLADIHSRCTCPDKANPCKHIGAVYYQLGDRFNEDPFVIFQLRGRTKQQILDALRDYRRQHFATETAANLPSHDQAEIETSQPQQLPETIDVEQFWQYDHPLDPDLVVITPPTDGTTSLDLLGAIALNPEDAQAFQSYLNYVYGMASQKGLMRALQGLNASESA
;
A
#
# COMPACT_ATOMS: atom_id res chain seq x y z
N MET A 1 22.79 -21.72 11.48
CA MET A 1 22.60 -20.37 10.90
C MET A 1 21.37 -20.42 10.00
N LEU A 2 20.20 -20.53 10.64
CA LEU A 2 18.87 -20.50 10.02
C LEU A 2 18.23 -19.18 10.45
N GLU A 3 18.87 -18.07 10.09
CA GLU A 3 18.43 -16.71 10.39
C GLU A 3 18.42 -15.97 9.06
N THR A 4 17.22 -15.86 8.48
CA THR A 4 16.74 -14.90 7.43
C THR A 4 15.51 -15.47 6.70
N LEU A 5 14.64 -16.24 7.38
CA LEU A 5 13.22 -16.24 7.01
C LEU A 5 12.59 -15.07 7.76
N ASP A 6 13.09 -13.87 7.46
CA ASP A 6 12.40 -12.64 7.78
C ASP A 6 10.97 -12.77 7.21
N GLN A 7 9.97 -12.37 7.98
CA GLN A 7 8.57 -12.63 7.70
C GLN A 7 8.25 -12.28 6.24
N GLN A 8 8.09 -13.28 5.37
CA GLN A 8 7.76 -13.01 3.97
C GLN A 8 6.48 -12.18 3.95
N ARG A 9 6.56 -10.98 3.38
CA ARG A 9 5.45 -10.03 3.32
C ARG A 9 4.21 -10.73 2.77
N TRP A 10 3.03 -10.46 3.34
CA TRP A 10 1.82 -11.25 3.09
C TRP A 10 1.47 -11.38 1.58
N TRP A 11 1.76 -10.35 0.79
CA TRP A 11 1.50 -10.36 -0.66
C TRP A 11 2.45 -11.26 -1.46
N VAL A 12 3.67 -11.47 -0.95
CA VAL A 12 4.60 -12.46 -1.50
C VAL A 12 4.07 -13.86 -1.23
N GLN A 13 3.57 -14.10 -0.01
CA GLN A 13 2.93 -15.37 0.33
C GLN A 13 1.71 -15.62 -0.56
N ARG A 14 0.84 -14.61 -0.72
CA ARG A 14 -0.32 -14.65 -1.60
C ARG A 14 0.03 -15.04 -3.04
N TRP A 15 1.14 -14.52 -3.57
CA TRP A 15 1.66 -14.91 -4.88
C TRP A 15 2.19 -16.35 -4.91
N LEU A 16 2.95 -16.77 -3.90
CA LEU A 16 3.55 -18.10 -3.86
C LEU A 16 2.52 -19.22 -3.60
N GLU A 17 1.40 -18.92 -2.95
CA GLU A 17 0.26 -19.82 -2.76
C GLU A 17 -0.29 -20.37 -4.09
N LEU A 18 -0.15 -19.61 -5.19
CA LEU A 18 -0.52 -20.07 -6.53
C LEU A 18 0.20 -21.37 -6.90
N LEU A 19 1.45 -21.51 -6.46
CA LEU A 19 2.26 -22.68 -6.72
C LEU A 19 1.92 -23.87 -5.80
N ASP A 20 1.26 -23.65 -4.66
CA ASP A 20 1.11 -24.68 -3.61
C ASP A 20 0.09 -25.81 -3.91
N SER A 21 -0.34 -25.94 -5.17
CA SER A 21 -1.16 -27.07 -5.58
C SER A 21 -0.39 -28.41 -5.57
N TYR A 22 -1.01 -29.44 -4.98
CA TYR A 22 -0.40 -30.77 -4.73
C TYR A 22 0.20 -31.44 -5.99
N ARG A 23 -0.30 -31.08 -7.18
CA ARG A 23 0.15 -31.63 -8.47
C ARG A 23 1.61 -31.32 -8.81
N PHE A 24 2.23 -30.28 -8.23
CA PHE A 24 3.54 -29.81 -8.69
C PHE A 24 4.66 -29.88 -7.64
N LYS A 25 4.43 -30.40 -6.43
CA LYS A 25 5.39 -30.35 -5.30
C LYS A 25 6.85 -30.66 -5.67
N LYS A 26 7.14 -31.85 -6.23
CA LYS A 26 8.52 -32.24 -6.62
C LYS A 26 9.10 -31.37 -7.74
N ARG A 27 8.25 -30.90 -8.66
CA ARG A 27 8.66 -30.06 -9.79
C ARG A 27 9.00 -28.64 -9.32
N LEU A 28 8.25 -28.13 -8.36
CA LEU A 28 8.43 -26.80 -7.77
C LEU A 28 9.63 -26.73 -6.85
N GLU A 29 9.92 -27.80 -6.12
CA GLU A 29 11.17 -27.91 -5.36
C GLU A 29 12.38 -27.69 -6.28
N ARG A 30 12.41 -28.39 -7.43
CA ARG A 30 13.45 -28.19 -8.44
C ARG A 30 13.47 -26.76 -8.98
N ALA A 31 12.31 -26.16 -9.24
CA ALA A 31 12.21 -24.79 -9.72
C ALA A 31 12.75 -23.77 -8.69
N ARG A 32 12.45 -23.97 -7.40
CA ARG A 32 12.93 -23.17 -6.28
C ARG A 32 14.44 -23.23 -6.15
N ILE A 33 15.02 -24.43 -6.22
CA ILE A 33 16.48 -24.62 -6.25
C ILE A 33 17.08 -23.87 -7.44
N TYR A 34 16.44 -23.95 -8.61
CA TYR A 34 16.91 -23.32 -9.83
C TYR A 34 16.94 -21.79 -9.74
N ALA A 35 15.89 -21.19 -9.15
CA ALA A 35 15.83 -19.75 -8.88
C ALA A 35 16.94 -19.33 -7.91
N LYS A 36 17.07 -20.02 -6.77
CA LYS A 36 18.09 -19.73 -5.75
C LYS A 36 19.52 -19.88 -6.25
N ALA A 37 19.76 -20.74 -7.23
CA ALA A 37 21.06 -20.92 -7.86
C ALA A 37 21.43 -19.81 -8.87
N GLY A 38 20.61 -18.77 -9.02
CA GLY A 38 20.91 -17.63 -9.90
C GLY A 38 20.72 -17.94 -11.40
N ASN A 39 19.95 -18.97 -11.76
CA ASN A 39 19.74 -19.31 -13.17
C ASN A 39 18.75 -18.39 -13.88
N VAL A 40 18.00 -17.55 -13.15
CA VAL A 40 17.18 -16.49 -13.76
C VAL A 40 18.10 -15.28 -13.95
N LEU A 41 18.58 -15.10 -15.18
CA LEU A 41 19.62 -14.13 -15.50
C LEU A 41 19.07 -12.70 -15.52
N GLN A 42 17.86 -12.54 -16.02
CA GLN A 42 17.20 -11.25 -16.19
C GLN A 42 15.69 -11.42 -16.18
N ILE A 43 14.98 -10.41 -15.67
CA ILE A 43 13.53 -10.24 -15.78
C ILE A 43 13.27 -8.78 -16.14
N ASP A 44 12.67 -8.58 -17.30
CA ASP A 44 12.18 -7.30 -17.80
C ASP A 44 10.66 -7.29 -17.80
N PHE A 45 10.08 -6.12 -17.60
CA PHE A 45 8.64 -5.93 -17.69
C PHE A 45 8.31 -5.09 -18.92
N VAL A 46 7.52 -5.67 -19.82
CA VAL A 46 7.03 -5.01 -21.03
C VAL A 46 5.52 -5.03 -20.94
N GLU A 47 4.91 -3.85 -20.79
CA GLU A 47 3.47 -3.71 -20.55
C GLU A 47 3.01 -4.56 -19.34
N ALA A 48 2.00 -5.42 -19.54
CA ALA A 48 1.44 -6.34 -18.55
C ALA A 48 2.13 -7.73 -18.53
N GLN A 49 3.38 -7.81 -19.00
CA GLN A 49 4.09 -9.07 -19.18
C GLN A 49 5.51 -9.01 -18.58
N ALA A 50 5.87 -10.03 -17.80
CA ALA A 50 7.25 -10.29 -17.41
C ALA A 50 7.92 -11.20 -18.44
N ILE A 51 9.06 -10.78 -18.98
CA ILE A 51 9.90 -11.53 -19.89
C ILE A 51 11.21 -11.80 -19.19
N ALA A 52 11.61 -13.07 -19.13
CA ALA A 52 12.80 -13.50 -18.44
C ALA A 52 13.72 -14.35 -19.31
N LEU A 53 15.01 -14.24 -19.07
CA LEU A 53 16.04 -15.13 -19.63
C LEU A 53 16.49 -16.08 -18.52
N VAL A 54 16.36 -17.39 -18.77
CA VAL A 54 16.66 -18.42 -17.78
C VAL A 54 17.70 -19.39 -18.34
N GLN A 55 18.85 -19.48 -17.68
CA GLN A 55 19.93 -20.36 -18.09
C GLN A 55 19.48 -21.82 -18.03
N GLY A 56 19.57 -22.51 -19.16
CA GLY A 56 19.16 -23.90 -19.32
C GLY A 56 20.34 -24.86 -19.32
N SER A 57 20.07 -26.06 -19.85
CA SER A 57 21.11 -27.00 -20.29
C SER A 57 21.79 -26.57 -21.58
N GLU A 58 21.14 -25.73 -22.38
CA GLU A 58 21.66 -25.21 -23.64
C GLU A 58 22.57 -23.99 -23.42
N PRO A 59 23.52 -23.72 -24.33
CA PRO A 59 24.36 -22.52 -24.26
C PRO A 59 23.54 -21.23 -24.31
N GLU A 60 22.47 -21.20 -25.11
CA GLU A 60 21.55 -20.07 -25.18
C GLU A 60 20.48 -20.15 -24.07
N PRO A 61 20.27 -19.08 -23.29
CA PRO A 61 19.22 -19.04 -22.27
C PRO A 61 17.81 -19.20 -22.85
N TYR A 62 16.94 -19.91 -22.14
CA TYR A 62 15.54 -20.02 -22.53
C TYR A 62 14.78 -18.73 -22.23
N ARG A 63 13.89 -18.33 -23.14
CA ARG A 63 12.98 -17.22 -22.94
C ARG A 63 11.74 -17.72 -22.21
N VAL A 64 11.43 -17.12 -21.07
CA VAL A 64 10.20 -17.35 -20.32
C VAL A 64 9.36 -16.08 -20.38
N SER A 65 8.05 -16.23 -20.51
CA SER A 65 7.12 -15.11 -20.45
C SER A 65 5.93 -15.42 -19.55
N LEU A 66 5.59 -14.48 -18.67
CA LEU A 66 4.43 -14.55 -17.77
C LEU A 66 3.57 -13.32 -17.99
N LYS A 67 2.30 -13.52 -18.31
CA LYS A 67 1.32 -12.45 -18.52
C LYS A 67 0.08 -12.70 -17.66
N LEU A 68 -0.41 -11.63 -17.03
CA LEU A 68 -1.75 -11.57 -16.45
C LEU A 68 -2.66 -10.80 -17.39
N GLU A 69 -3.96 -11.02 -17.29
CA GLU A 69 -4.92 -10.18 -17.99
C GLU A 69 -4.89 -8.77 -17.36
N PRO A 70 -4.58 -7.71 -18.16
CA PRO A 70 -4.60 -6.35 -17.67
C PRO A 70 -6.03 -5.89 -17.39
N PHE A 71 -6.20 -4.99 -16.43
CA PHE A 71 -7.49 -4.34 -16.25
C PHE A 71 -7.67 -3.21 -17.26
N SER A 72 -8.92 -2.87 -17.58
CA SER A 72 -9.22 -1.75 -18.48
C SER A 72 -8.84 -0.41 -17.82
N ASP A 73 -8.73 0.64 -18.63
CA ASP A 73 -8.39 1.97 -18.15
C ASP A 73 -9.48 2.51 -17.19
N GLU A 74 -10.74 2.21 -17.48
CA GLU A 74 -11.89 2.57 -16.65
C GLU A 74 -11.85 1.84 -15.31
N ALA A 75 -11.58 0.53 -15.32
CA ALA A 75 -11.46 -0.28 -14.12
C ALA A 75 -10.34 0.24 -13.19
N TRP A 76 -9.20 0.64 -13.78
CA TRP A 76 -8.13 1.30 -13.03
C TRP A 76 -8.54 2.66 -12.46
N GLY A 77 -9.38 3.41 -13.16
CA GLY A 77 -9.93 4.68 -12.66
C GLY A 77 -10.68 4.51 -11.34
N TYR A 78 -11.60 3.55 -11.29
CA TYR A 78 -12.37 3.26 -10.06
C TYR A 78 -11.50 2.75 -8.91
N VAL A 79 -10.49 1.94 -9.21
CA VAL A 79 -9.52 1.48 -8.21
C VAL A 79 -8.73 2.67 -7.64
N VAL A 80 -8.22 3.56 -8.49
CA VAL A 80 -7.46 4.75 -8.04
C VAL A 80 -8.32 5.66 -7.18
N GLU A 81 -9.56 5.91 -7.58
CA GLU A 81 -10.53 6.68 -6.78
C GLU A 81 -10.69 6.06 -5.38
N SER A 82 -10.93 4.75 -5.32
CA SER A 82 -11.10 4.02 -4.06
C SER A 82 -9.83 4.03 -3.19
N LEU A 83 -8.64 3.96 -3.80
CA LEU A 83 -7.35 4.08 -3.10
C LEU A 83 -7.10 5.49 -2.57
N ALA A 84 -7.53 6.51 -3.31
CA ALA A 84 -7.31 7.89 -2.96
C ALA A 84 -8.21 8.37 -1.82
N GLN A 85 -9.40 7.78 -1.67
CA GLN A 85 -10.30 8.01 -0.53
C GLN A 85 -9.68 7.57 0.81
N LYS A 86 -8.70 6.65 0.79
CA LYS A 86 -8.01 6.17 2.00
C LYS A 86 -6.57 6.66 2.00
N ALA A 87 -6.32 7.78 2.67
CA ALA A 87 -5.00 8.42 2.74
C ALA A 87 -3.88 7.45 3.19
N LEU A 88 -4.20 6.53 4.12
CA LEU A 88 -3.29 5.49 4.59
C LEU A 88 -2.80 4.57 3.47
N PHE A 89 -3.69 4.10 2.60
CA PHE A 89 -3.32 3.17 1.51
C PHE A 89 -2.38 3.84 0.53
N SER A 90 -2.68 5.09 0.17
CA SER A 90 -1.81 5.86 -0.69
C SER A 90 -0.44 6.12 -0.04
N ALA A 91 -0.39 6.38 1.27
CA ALA A 91 0.87 6.59 1.99
C ALA A 91 1.73 5.31 2.04
N GLN A 92 1.12 4.17 2.34
CA GLN A 92 1.78 2.86 2.31
C GLN A 92 2.33 2.54 0.91
N LEU A 93 1.54 2.75 -0.13
CA LEU A 93 2.00 2.55 -1.51
C LEU A 93 3.15 3.50 -1.87
N LEU A 94 3.10 4.77 -1.47
CA LEU A 94 4.22 5.71 -1.64
C LEU A 94 5.50 5.25 -0.91
N ALA A 95 5.35 4.58 0.23
CA ALA A 95 6.45 3.97 0.98
C ALA A 95 6.95 2.63 0.39
N GLY A 96 6.34 2.13 -0.69
CA GLY A 96 6.69 0.83 -1.26
C GLY A 96 6.19 -0.35 -0.43
N GLU A 97 5.11 -0.17 0.31
CA GLU A 97 4.44 -1.20 1.08
C GLU A 97 3.04 -1.49 0.52
N MET A 98 2.64 -2.76 0.50
CA MET A 98 1.30 -3.15 0.06
C MET A 98 0.30 -3.03 1.23
N PRO A 99 -0.76 -2.21 1.11
CA PRO A 99 -1.79 -2.12 2.13
C PRO A 99 -2.46 -3.47 2.40
N ALA A 100 -2.64 -3.85 3.65
CA ALA A 100 -3.22 -5.16 4.01
C ALA A 100 -4.62 -5.39 3.42
N ALA A 101 -5.42 -4.33 3.30
CA ALA A 101 -6.76 -4.36 2.73
C ALA A 101 -6.79 -3.93 1.25
N ILE A 102 -5.66 -3.99 0.54
CA ILE A 102 -5.62 -3.63 -0.89
C ILE A 102 -6.54 -4.54 -1.72
N GLU A 103 -6.58 -5.85 -1.44
CA GLU A 103 -7.42 -6.79 -2.19
C GLU A 103 -8.90 -6.41 -2.07
N GLN A 104 -9.33 -5.90 -0.91
CA GLN A 104 -10.69 -5.42 -0.71
C GLN A 104 -11.04 -4.31 -1.72
N VAL A 105 -10.14 -3.34 -1.93
CA VAL A 105 -10.33 -2.26 -2.91
C VAL A 105 -10.55 -2.81 -4.32
N PHE A 106 -9.78 -3.82 -4.72
CA PHE A 106 -9.98 -4.45 -6.03
C PHE A 106 -11.32 -5.22 -6.08
N THR A 107 -11.66 -5.97 -5.03
CA THR A 107 -12.89 -6.78 -5.00
C THR A 107 -14.17 -5.94 -4.96
N GLU A 108 -14.16 -4.79 -4.28
CA GLU A 108 -15.28 -3.82 -4.28
C GLU A 108 -15.55 -3.28 -5.69
N ASN A 109 -14.50 -3.24 -6.53
CA ASN A 109 -14.56 -2.86 -7.94
C ASN A 109 -14.76 -4.08 -8.88
N GLY A 110 -15.05 -5.27 -8.34
CA GLY A 110 -15.27 -6.50 -9.13
C GLY A 110 -13.99 -7.10 -9.74
N LEU A 111 -12.81 -6.70 -9.26
CA LEU A 111 -11.51 -7.12 -9.75
C LEU A 111 -10.78 -7.98 -8.71
N ASN A 112 -9.74 -8.69 -9.14
CA ASN A 112 -8.85 -9.44 -8.24
C ASN A 112 -7.41 -9.09 -8.57
N LEU A 113 -6.72 -8.43 -7.63
CA LEU A 113 -5.33 -8.03 -7.83
C LEU A 113 -4.44 -9.25 -8.11
N PHE A 114 -4.49 -10.23 -7.20
CA PHE A 114 -3.80 -11.51 -7.38
C PHE A 114 -4.68 -12.48 -8.17
N PRO A 115 -4.10 -13.32 -9.03
CA PRO A 115 -4.83 -14.42 -9.65
C PRO A 115 -5.27 -15.44 -8.58
N PHE A 116 -6.25 -16.28 -8.90
CA PHE A 116 -6.69 -17.34 -7.98
C PHE A 116 -5.95 -18.65 -8.23
N THR A 117 -5.61 -18.91 -9.49
CA THR A 117 -5.00 -20.15 -9.92
C THR A 117 -3.86 -19.89 -10.90
N LEU A 118 -2.96 -20.87 -11.05
CA LEU A 118 -1.92 -20.82 -12.08
C LEU A 118 -2.48 -20.76 -13.51
N ALA A 119 -3.73 -21.17 -13.72
CA ALA A 119 -4.36 -21.11 -15.03
C ALA A 119 -4.67 -19.66 -15.46
N ASP A 120 -4.82 -18.75 -14.50
CA ASP A 120 -5.06 -17.33 -14.74
C ASP A 120 -3.79 -16.59 -15.25
N ILE A 121 -2.63 -17.25 -15.17
CA ILE A 121 -1.36 -16.71 -15.63
C ILE A 121 -0.94 -17.39 -16.93
N HIS A 122 -0.96 -16.61 -18.00
CA HIS A 122 -0.50 -17.06 -19.31
C HIS A 122 1.03 -17.14 -19.32
N SER A 123 1.52 -18.37 -19.24
CA SER A 123 2.94 -18.68 -19.12
C SER A 123 3.44 -19.47 -20.33
N ARG A 124 4.59 -19.07 -20.87
CA ARG A 124 5.27 -19.77 -21.97
C ARG A 124 6.76 -19.84 -21.70
N CYS A 125 7.39 -20.91 -22.16
CA CYS A 125 8.84 -21.09 -22.12
C CYS A 125 9.31 -21.74 -23.41
N THR A 126 10.46 -21.33 -23.93
CA THR A 126 11.07 -21.92 -25.13
C THR A 126 11.80 -23.25 -24.88
N CYS A 127 11.79 -23.77 -23.65
CA CYS A 127 12.45 -25.03 -23.32
C CYS A 127 11.71 -26.26 -23.90
N PRO A 128 12.40 -27.39 -24.10
CA PRO A 128 11.79 -28.61 -24.67
C PRO A 128 10.78 -29.32 -23.73
N ASP A 129 10.67 -28.91 -22.46
CA ASP A 129 9.69 -29.46 -21.52
C ASP A 129 8.28 -28.95 -21.83
N LYS A 130 7.38 -29.86 -22.17
CA LYS A 130 5.97 -29.56 -22.51
C LYS A 130 5.09 -29.27 -21.29
N ALA A 131 5.58 -29.52 -20.07
CA ALA A 131 4.81 -29.26 -18.86
C ALA A 131 4.69 -27.75 -18.58
N ASN A 132 3.52 -27.33 -18.10
CA ASN A 132 3.28 -25.97 -17.63
C ASN A 132 2.73 -25.99 -16.20
N PRO A 133 3.42 -25.39 -15.20
CA PRO A 133 4.73 -24.74 -15.30
C PRO A 133 5.88 -25.74 -15.48
N CYS A 134 6.84 -25.44 -16.35
CA CYS A 134 8.13 -26.14 -16.39
C CYS A 134 9.04 -25.62 -15.25
N LYS A 135 10.24 -26.21 -15.08
CA LYS A 135 11.17 -25.75 -14.02
C LYS A 135 11.60 -24.28 -14.18
N HIS A 136 11.72 -23.80 -15.43
CA HIS A 136 12.12 -22.42 -15.72
C HIS A 136 10.98 -21.45 -15.43
N ILE A 137 9.75 -21.80 -15.82
CA ILE A 137 8.56 -21.02 -15.47
C ILE A 137 8.47 -20.90 -13.95
N GLY A 138 8.51 -22.03 -13.22
CA GLY A 138 8.47 -22.01 -11.76
C GLY A 138 9.60 -21.19 -11.13
N ALA A 139 10.80 -21.18 -11.72
CA ALA A 139 11.91 -20.37 -11.23
C ALA A 139 11.62 -18.86 -11.36
N VAL A 140 11.05 -18.43 -12.49
CA VAL A 140 10.63 -17.04 -12.69
C VAL A 140 9.50 -16.66 -11.73
N TYR A 141 8.56 -17.57 -11.44
CA TYR A 141 7.53 -17.31 -10.42
C TYR A 141 8.12 -17.02 -9.04
N TYR A 142 9.09 -17.84 -8.59
CA TYR A 142 9.77 -17.57 -7.32
C TYR A 142 10.52 -16.23 -7.34
N GLN A 143 11.24 -15.95 -8.43
CA GLN A 143 11.98 -14.70 -8.57
C GLN A 143 11.07 -13.46 -8.64
N LEU A 144 9.86 -13.59 -9.20
CA LEU A 144 8.84 -12.54 -9.13
C LEU A 144 8.38 -12.30 -7.70
N GLY A 145 8.27 -13.35 -6.87
CA GLY A 145 8.01 -13.22 -5.43
C GLY A 145 9.02 -12.29 -4.75
N ASP A 146 10.31 -12.47 -5.04
CA ASP A 146 11.37 -11.59 -4.53
C ASP A 146 11.23 -10.16 -5.05
N ARG A 147 10.88 -9.98 -6.35
CA ARG A 147 10.62 -8.65 -6.92
C ARG A 147 9.42 -7.94 -6.29
N PHE A 148 8.35 -8.67 -5.95
CA PHE A 148 7.21 -8.08 -5.22
C PHE A 148 7.58 -7.69 -3.80
N ASN A 149 8.50 -8.43 -3.18
CA ASN A 149 9.00 -8.08 -1.85
C ASN A 149 9.72 -6.73 -1.88
N GLU A 150 10.53 -6.50 -2.92
CA GLU A 150 11.29 -5.26 -3.16
C GLU A 150 10.38 -4.10 -3.61
N ASP A 151 9.47 -4.34 -4.56
CA ASP A 151 8.57 -3.33 -5.11
C ASP A 151 7.15 -3.89 -5.33
N PRO A 152 6.15 -3.50 -4.51
CA PRO A 152 4.77 -3.95 -4.67
C PRO A 152 4.13 -3.46 -5.98
N PHE A 153 4.65 -2.44 -6.65
CA PHE A 153 4.07 -1.95 -7.91
C PHE A 153 4.26 -2.92 -9.08
N VAL A 154 5.15 -3.89 -8.95
CA VAL A 154 5.38 -4.89 -10.00
C VAL A 154 4.10 -5.71 -10.26
N ILE A 155 3.27 -6.00 -9.24
CA ILE A 155 2.01 -6.72 -9.48
C ILE A 155 0.99 -5.83 -10.22
N PHE A 156 0.98 -4.53 -9.95
CA PHE A 156 0.15 -3.58 -10.69
C PHE A 156 0.60 -3.44 -12.14
N GLN A 157 1.91 -3.49 -12.39
CA GLN A 157 2.46 -3.46 -13.74
C GLN A 157 1.99 -4.69 -14.54
N LEU A 158 2.00 -5.88 -13.92
CA LEU A 158 1.41 -7.07 -14.53
C LEU A 158 -0.11 -6.96 -14.75
N ARG A 159 -0.79 -6.07 -14.02
CA ARG A 159 -2.20 -5.70 -14.23
C ARG A 159 -2.40 -4.49 -15.16
N GLY A 160 -1.35 -4.03 -15.83
CA GLY A 160 -1.42 -3.00 -16.86
C GLY A 160 -1.18 -1.57 -16.41
N ARG A 161 -0.73 -1.34 -15.16
CA ARG A 161 -0.37 0.00 -14.68
C ARG A 161 0.98 0.07 -14.02
N THR A 162 1.80 0.99 -14.51
CA THR A 162 3.10 1.30 -13.93
C THR A 162 2.95 2.06 -12.61
N LYS A 163 4.01 2.02 -11.80
CA LYS A 163 4.14 2.83 -10.58
C LYS A 163 3.84 4.30 -10.83
N GLN A 164 4.46 4.88 -11.85
CA GLN A 164 4.31 6.30 -12.17
C GLN A 164 2.85 6.65 -12.49
N GLN A 165 2.18 5.84 -13.31
CA GLN A 165 0.77 6.05 -13.66
C GLN A 165 -0.14 6.03 -12.43
N ILE A 166 0.07 5.10 -11.49
CA ILE A 166 -0.72 5.02 -10.25
C ILE A 166 -0.47 6.23 -9.37
N LEU A 167 0.81 6.59 -9.15
CA LEU A 167 1.17 7.71 -8.29
C LEU A 167 0.68 9.06 -8.83
N ASP A 168 0.75 9.25 -10.15
CA ASP A 168 0.25 10.47 -10.79
C ASP A 168 -1.27 10.53 -10.72
N ALA A 169 -1.98 9.43 -10.97
CA ALA A 169 -3.43 9.38 -10.85
C ALA A 169 -3.90 9.65 -9.40
N LEU A 170 -3.21 9.12 -8.39
CA LEU A 170 -3.48 9.43 -6.98
C LEU A 170 -3.26 10.91 -6.64
N ARG A 171 -2.21 11.53 -7.20
CA ARG A 171 -1.94 12.97 -7.02
C ARG A 171 -2.99 13.84 -7.70
N ASP A 172 -3.41 13.48 -8.91
CA ASP A 172 -4.43 14.19 -9.67
C ASP A 172 -5.78 14.13 -8.97
N TYR A 173 -6.17 12.95 -8.49
CA TYR A 173 -7.41 12.79 -7.72
C TYR A 173 -7.42 13.69 -6.48
N ARG A 174 -6.33 13.71 -5.70
CA ARG A 174 -6.23 14.61 -4.54
C ARG A 174 -6.34 16.08 -4.93
N ARG A 175 -5.62 16.52 -5.97
CA ARG A 175 -5.68 17.92 -6.42
C ARG A 175 -7.11 18.32 -6.78
N GLN A 176 -7.84 17.46 -7.47
CA GLN A 176 -9.23 17.70 -7.85
C GLN A 176 -10.16 17.73 -6.64
N HIS A 177 -9.99 16.80 -5.69
CA HIS A 177 -10.79 16.77 -4.46
C HIS A 177 -10.53 17.96 -3.54
N PHE A 178 -9.26 18.32 -3.30
CA PHE A 178 -8.94 19.54 -2.53
C PHE A 178 -9.48 20.80 -3.21
N ALA A 179 -9.36 20.91 -4.53
CA ALA A 179 -9.92 22.05 -5.26
C ALA A 179 -11.46 22.11 -5.20
N THR A 180 -12.12 20.95 -5.21
CA THR A 180 -13.60 20.87 -5.14
C THR A 180 -14.11 21.12 -3.72
N GLU A 181 -13.44 20.62 -2.68
CA GLU A 181 -13.76 20.94 -1.28
C GLU A 181 -13.53 22.42 -0.98
N THR A 182 -12.44 23.00 -1.50
CA THR A 182 -12.21 24.45 -1.37
C THR A 182 -13.30 25.24 -2.10
N ALA A 183 -13.73 24.81 -3.29
CA ALA A 183 -14.78 25.52 -4.05
C ALA A 183 -16.21 25.30 -3.50
N ALA A 184 -16.51 24.14 -2.93
CA ALA A 184 -17.83 23.77 -2.43
C ALA A 184 -18.11 24.25 -0.99
N ASN A 185 -17.05 24.54 -0.22
CA ASN A 185 -17.16 25.03 1.16
C ASN A 185 -16.88 26.54 1.29
N LEU A 186 -16.72 27.27 0.18
CA LEU A 186 -16.85 28.72 0.23
C LEU A 186 -18.34 29.06 0.40
N PRO A 187 -18.74 29.77 1.46
CA PRO A 187 -20.02 30.45 1.47
C PRO A 187 -20.07 31.32 0.22
N SER A 188 -21.21 31.34 -0.47
CA SER A 188 -21.55 32.42 -1.40
C SER A 188 -21.71 33.71 -0.59
N HIS A 189 -20.61 34.23 -0.05
CA HIS A 189 -20.53 35.55 0.49
C HIS A 189 -20.42 36.50 -0.70
N ASP A 190 -21.53 37.19 -0.92
CA ASP A 190 -21.60 38.44 -1.66
C ASP A 190 -20.37 39.28 -1.35
N GLN A 191 -19.47 39.41 -2.33
CA GLN A 191 -18.35 40.35 -2.39
C GLN A 191 -17.71 40.72 -1.03
N ALA A 192 -17.17 39.75 -0.30
CA ALA A 192 -16.12 40.06 0.66
C ALA A 192 -14.84 40.25 -0.15
N GLU A 193 -14.34 41.49 -0.18
CA GLU A 193 -13.02 41.82 -0.69
C GLU A 193 -12.02 40.80 -0.15
N ILE A 194 -11.39 40.05 -1.05
CA ILE A 194 -10.20 39.27 -0.73
C ILE A 194 -9.15 40.31 -0.36
N GLU A 195 -9.10 40.69 0.92
CA GLU A 195 -7.92 41.34 1.47
C GLU A 195 -6.77 40.39 1.15
N THR A 196 -5.88 40.89 0.31
CA THR A 196 -4.71 40.18 -0.13
C THR A 196 -3.83 40.06 1.10
N SER A 197 -4.00 38.97 1.86
CA SER A 197 -3.15 38.68 3.01
C SER A 197 -1.72 38.64 2.49
N GLN A 198 -0.99 39.71 2.79
CA GLN A 198 0.44 39.78 2.55
C GLN A 198 1.06 38.53 3.20
N PRO A 199 2.07 37.89 2.57
CA PRO A 199 2.73 36.73 3.15
C PRO A 199 3.15 37.08 4.58
N GLN A 200 2.43 36.51 5.54
CA GLN A 200 2.63 36.77 6.95
C GLN A 200 4.06 36.33 7.25
N GLN A 201 4.93 37.30 7.58
CA GLN A 201 6.34 37.01 7.87
C GLN A 201 6.36 35.96 8.97
N LEU A 202 6.91 34.78 8.65
CA LEU A 202 7.19 33.79 9.68
C LEU A 202 8.09 34.45 10.73
N PRO A 203 7.77 34.33 12.03
CA PRO A 203 8.62 34.90 13.06
C PRO A 203 10.03 34.33 12.92
N GLU A 204 11.04 35.20 12.90
CA GLU A 204 12.46 34.82 12.74
C GLU A 204 12.94 33.87 13.86
N THR A 205 12.25 33.87 15.00
CA THR A 205 12.49 32.96 16.11
C THR A 205 11.16 32.45 16.67
N ILE A 206 11.00 31.13 16.69
CA ILE A 206 9.89 30.46 17.36
C ILE A 206 10.22 30.37 18.85
N ASP A 207 9.43 31.02 19.70
CA ASP A 207 9.50 30.84 21.15
C ASP A 207 8.79 29.52 21.51
N VAL A 208 9.56 28.51 21.89
CA VAL A 208 9.06 27.16 22.21
C VAL A 208 8.18 27.16 23.46
N GLU A 209 8.43 28.07 24.41
CA GLU A 209 7.64 28.14 25.66
C GLU A 209 6.25 28.73 25.42
N GLN A 210 6.12 29.63 24.44
CA GLN A 210 4.87 30.28 24.07
C GLN A 210 4.19 29.61 22.85
N PHE A 211 4.85 28.66 22.19
CA PHE A 211 4.39 28.05 20.93
C PHE A 211 2.98 27.44 21.00
N TRP A 212 2.62 26.88 22.16
CA TRP A 212 1.31 26.23 22.38
C TRP A 212 0.25 27.17 22.95
N GLN A 213 0.53 28.47 23.04
CA GLN A 213 -0.43 29.46 23.49
C GLN A 213 -1.17 30.05 22.30
N TYR A 214 -2.49 29.87 22.31
CA TYR A 214 -3.37 30.42 21.31
C TYR A 214 -3.90 31.77 21.80
N ASP A 215 -3.69 32.83 21.01
CA ASP A 215 -4.21 34.18 21.25
C ASP A 215 -5.64 34.35 20.71
N HIS A 216 -6.09 33.42 19.88
CA HIS A 216 -7.46 33.30 19.39
C HIS A 216 -7.96 31.86 19.56
N PRO A 217 -9.26 31.65 19.81
CA PRO A 217 -9.82 30.30 19.77
C PRO A 217 -9.58 29.69 18.39
N LEU A 218 -9.22 28.40 18.35
CA LEU A 218 -9.13 27.65 17.11
C LEU A 218 -10.49 27.69 16.40
N ASP A 219 -10.46 27.83 15.09
CA ASP A 219 -11.65 27.75 14.26
C ASP A 219 -12.38 26.41 14.57
N PRO A 220 -13.64 26.44 15.04
CA PRO A 220 -14.37 25.23 15.39
C PRO A 220 -14.50 24.25 14.23
N ASP A 221 -14.45 24.73 12.98
CA ASP A 221 -14.49 23.87 11.78
C ASP A 221 -13.17 23.10 11.57
N LEU A 222 -12.06 23.58 12.13
CA LEU A 222 -10.76 22.89 12.10
C LEU A 222 -10.60 21.84 13.21
N VAL A 223 -11.52 21.80 14.18
CA VAL A 223 -11.47 20.88 15.32
C VAL A 223 -12.48 19.75 15.15
N VAL A 224 -12.30 18.94 14.10
CA VAL A 224 -13.07 17.71 13.92
C VAL A 224 -12.29 16.54 14.52
N ILE A 225 -12.56 16.22 15.79
CA ILE A 225 -12.03 15.02 16.45
C ILE A 225 -13.02 13.88 16.27
N THR A 226 -13.05 13.28 15.07
CA THR A 226 -13.80 12.02 14.85
C THR A 226 -12.86 10.84 15.06
N PRO A 227 -13.24 9.86 15.91
CA PRO A 227 -12.50 8.61 15.98
C PRO A 227 -12.59 7.88 14.63
N PRO A 228 -11.53 7.18 14.20
CA PRO A 228 -11.55 6.35 13.00
C PRO A 228 -12.68 5.31 13.08
N THR A 229 -13.48 5.18 12.02
CA THR A 229 -14.63 4.26 11.98
C THR A 229 -14.22 2.80 11.86
N ASP A 230 -12.99 2.54 11.46
CA ASP A 230 -12.38 1.20 11.36
C ASP A 230 -11.76 0.72 12.68
N GLY A 231 -11.82 1.54 13.74
CA GLY A 231 -11.26 1.21 15.05
C GLY A 231 -9.73 1.25 15.13
N THR A 232 -9.05 1.70 14.07
CA THR A 232 -7.60 1.89 14.09
C THR A 232 -7.23 3.04 15.02
N THR A 233 -6.21 2.84 15.84
CA THR A 233 -5.68 3.86 16.74
C THR A 233 -4.39 4.45 16.18
N SER A 234 -3.97 5.61 16.70
CA SER A 234 -2.67 6.21 16.36
C SER A 234 -1.50 5.29 16.68
N LEU A 235 -1.65 4.38 17.65
CA LEU A 235 -0.65 3.37 17.97
C LEU A 235 -0.54 2.28 16.89
N ASP A 236 -1.65 1.89 16.29
CA ASP A 236 -1.65 0.89 15.21
C ASP A 236 -0.93 1.41 13.96
N LEU A 237 -0.96 2.74 13.74
CA LEU A 237 -0.25 3.40 12.64
C LEU A 237 1.26 3.45 12.83
N LEU A 238 1.74 3.49 14.07
CA LEU A 238 3.18 3.57 14.38
C LEU A 238 3.88 2.21 14.23
N GLY A 239 3.12 1.12 14.10
CA GLY A 239 3.64 -0.22 13.90
C GLY A 239 4.27 -0.83 15.17
N ALA A 240 4.94 -1.97 14.99
CA ALA A 240 5.57 -2.68 16.10
C ALA A 240 6.82 -1.94 16.59
N ILE A 241 6.89 -1.76 17.90
CA ILE A 241 8.01 -1.11 18.57
C ILE A 241 9.19 -2.09 18.59
N ALA A 242 10.38 -1.63 18.22
CA ALA A 242 11.60 -2.45 18.11
C ALA A 242 12.17 -2.84 19.51
N LEU A 243 11.43 -3.69 20.22
CA LEU A 243 11.84 -4.34 21.47
C LEU A 243 11.95 -5.86 21.25
N ASN A 244 12.50 -6.57 22.24
CA ASN A 244 12.40 -8.04 22.22
C ASN A 244 10.91 -8.47 22.26
N PRO A 245 10.55 -9.68 21.80
CA PRO A 245 9.14 -10.04 21.62
C PRO A 245 8.29 -10.00 22.89
N GLU A 246 8.86 -10.38 24.04
CA GLU A 246 8.15 -10.38 25.32
C GLU A 246 7.90 -8.95 25.83
N ASP A 247 8.92 -8.09 25.77
CA ASP A 247 8.83 -6.69 26.18
C ASP A 247 7.96 -5.89 25.21
N ALA A 248 8.03 -6.17 23.90
CA ALA A 248 7.19 -5.55 22.87
C ALA A 248 5.71 -5.80 23.16
N GLN A 249 5.34 -7.03 23.51
CA GLN A 249 3.94 -7.37 23.78
C GLN A 249 3.43 -6.74 25.07
N ALA A 250 4.23 -6.77 26.15
CA ALA A 250 3.88 -6.13 27.41
C ALA A 250 3.75 -4.60 27.24
N PHE A 251 4.68 -3.99 26.51
CA PHE A 251 4.70 -2.56 26.27
C PHE A 251 3.54 -2.11 25.36
N GLN A 252 3.24 -2.83 24.29
CA GLN A 252 2.09 -2.56 23.42
C GLN A 252 0.77 -2.64 24.21
N SER A 253 0.64 -3.65 25.08
CA SER A 253 -0.55 -3.81 25.94
C SER A 253 -0.73 -2.62 26.88
N TYR A 254 0.37 -2.13 27.47
CA TYR A 254 0.36 -0.95 28.32
C TYR A 254 0.00 0.33 27.54
N LEU A 255 0.59 0.53 26.35
CA LEU A 255 0.29 1.68 25.51
C LEU A 255 -1.19 1.70 25.08
N ASN A 256 -1.74 0.56 24.66
CA ASN A 256 -3.15 0.43 24.30
C ASN A 256 -4.07 0.82 25.46
N TYR A 257 -3.74 0.38 26.69
CA TYR A 257 -4.47 0.76 27.88
C TYR A 257 -4.40 2.27 28.15
N VAL A 258 -3.21 2.86 28.13
CA VAL A 258 -3.01 4.29 28.42
C VAL A 258 -3.67 5.17 27.36
N TYR A 259 -3.48 4.87 26.07
CA TYR A 259 -4.09 5.62 24.98
C TYR A 259 -5.61 5.51 25.00
N GLY A 260 -6.18 4.33 25.28
CA GLY A 260 -7.62 4.16 25.42
C GLY A 260 -8.19 5.06 26.53
N MET A 261 -7.57 5.02 27.71
CA MET A 261 -7.96 5.85 28.85
C MET A 261 -7.80 7.36 28.58
N ALA A 262 -6.68 7.76 27.98
CA ALA A 262 -6.39 9.16 27.67
C ALA A 262 -7.37 9.73 26.63
N SER A 263 -7.60 8.99 25.54
CA SER A 263 -8.54 9.37 24.48
C SER A 263 -9.97 9.50 25.01
N GLN A 264 -10.44 8.53 25.80
CA GLN A 264 -11.79 8.58 26.39
C GLN A 264 -11.95 9.79 27.32
N LYS A 265 -10.94 10.07 28.15
CA LYS A 265 -10.93 11.22 29.06
C LYS A 265 -10.82 12.55 28.32
N GLY A 266 -10.05 12.60 27.22
CA GLY A 266 -9.95 13.74 26.32
C GLY A 266 -11.30 14.06 25.67
N LEU A 267 -11.98 13.05 25.12
CA LEU A 267 -13.31 13.20 24.54
C LEU A 267 -14.34 13.70 25.57
N MET A 268 -14.35 13.12 26.77
CA MET A 268 -15.24 13.57 27.85
C MET A 268 -15.00 15.05 28.22
N ARG A 269 -13.74 15.49 28.28
CA ARG A 269 -13.41 16.90 28.56
C ARG A 269 -13.81 17.82 27.41
N ALA A 270 -13.59 17.41 26.16
CA ALA A 270 -13.99 18.19 24.99
C ALA A 270 -15.51 18.39 24.95
N LEU A 271 -16.29 17.31 25.17
CA LEU A 271 -17.75 17.38 25.23
C LEU A 271 -18.26 18.22 26.42
N GLN A 272 -17.58 18.18 27.57
CA GLN A 272 -17.93 19.02 28.72
C GLN A 272 -17.60 20.51 28.47
N GLY A 273 -16.52 20.81 27.76
CA GLY A 273 -16.14 22.17 27.38
C GLY A 273 -17.13 22.80 26.40
N LEU A 274 -17.63 22.02 25.42
CA LEU A 274 -18.64 22.47 24.45
C LEU A 274 -19.97 22.84 25.12
N ASN A 275 -20.43 22.05 26.10
CA ASN A 275 -21.67 22.34 26.83
C ASN A 275 -21.58 23.58 27.74
N ALA A 276 -20.36 23.95 28.18
CA ALA A 276 -20.15 25.13 29.01
C ALA A 276 -20.18 26.43 28.19
N SER A 277 -19.79 26.40 26.92
CA SER A 277 -19.83 27.55 26.01
C SER A 277 -21.21 27.91 25.44
N GLU A 278 -22.19 26.98 25.49
CA GLU A 278 -23.58 27.26 25.07
C GLU A 278 -24.46 27.85 26.19
N SER A 279 -23.94 27.96 27.41
CA SER A 279 -24.68 28.40 28.61
C SER A 279 -24.33 29.81 29.10
N ALA A 280 -23.54 30.57 28.34
CA ALA A 280 -23.08 31.93 28.68
C ALA A 280 -23.53 32.97 27.64
#